data_AF-A0A510BCX4-F1
#
_entry.id   AF-A0A510BCX4-F1
#
_cell.length_a   1.000
_cell.length_b   1.000
_cell.length_c   1.000
_cell.angle_alpha   90.00
_cell.angle_beta   90.00
_cell.angle_gamma   90.00
#
_symmetry.space_group_name_H-M   'P 1'
#
loop_
_entity.id
_entity.type
_entity.pdbx_description
1 polymer ?
#
loop_
_entity_poly.entity_id
_entity_poly.type
_entity_poly.pdbx_seq_one_letter_code
_entity_poly.pdbx_strand_id
1 'polypeptide(L)'
;MLRGKDATLAAIIETIIKEEPETQDEIAKKLNISRRYVAKLLKPLIDEKIVLHPYVVDIEKLSKLEIYNNIEKPISHIIDLLDKMGNNVLQNLDKVHNAVKTGNTEDAKSIIFQDYTLNKLEEEVNITLKMDNLKYLPSKQTALLSKIASNIERCGDYLSNIAEEVIGGLHIKEYLHKDIDEIFSIIRRMFIIAMDMVKDKKSSYEIYDLEKELHRKLEKIMKVLSEREKCKTKNINYYIQFGMFLKDIERFGDRCIKIFETGREFHYGDVERS
;
A
#
# COMPACT_ATOMS: atom_id res chain seq x y z
N MET A 1 6.78 -3.19 -29.17
CA MET A 1 5.76 -3.94 -29.92
C MET A 1 6.22 -5.39 -30.03
N LEU A 2 5.51 -6.32 -29.38
CA LEU A 2 5.75 -7.75 -29.55
C LEU A 2 5.55 -8.13 -31.03
N ARG A 3 6.39 -9.02 -31.58
CA ARG A 3 6.25 -9.53 -32.94
C ARG A 3 6.16 -11.05 -32.94
N GLY A 4 5.13 -11.58 -33.60
CA GLY A 4 5.03 -13.01 -33.92
C GLY A 4 4.90 -13.93 -32.71
N LYS A 5 5.92 -14.78 -32.50
CA LYS A 5 5.88 -15.99 -31.65
C LYS A 5 5.60 -15.70 -30.17
N ASP A 6 6.23 -14.68 -29.60
CA ASP A 6 6.19 -14.42 -28.15
C ASP A 6 4.84 -13.85 -27.71
N ALA A 7 4.21 -13.04 -28.57
CA ALA A 7 2.84 -12.58 -28.36
C ALA A 7 1.84 -13.74 -28.34
N THR A 8 1.99 -14.69 -29.27
CA THR A 8 1.11 -15.87 -29.31
C THR A 8 1.33 -16.76 -28.10
N LEU A 9 2.57 -16.93 -27.65
CA LEU A 9 2.85 -17.72 -26.44
C LEU A 9 2.29 -17.05 -25.18
N ALA A 10 2.38 -15.73 -25.06
CA ALA A 10 1.76 -14.99 -23.95
C ALA A 10 0.23 -15.18 -23.95
N ALA A 11 -0.42 -15.06 -25.11
CA ALA A 11 -1.86 -15.30 -25.25
C ALA A 11 -2.27 -16.75 -24.93
N ILE A 12 -1.43 -17.73 -25.27
CA ILE A 12 -1.64 -19.14 -24.87
C ILE A 12 -1.61 -19.25 -23.35
N ILE A 13 -0.59 -18.70 -22.70
CA ILE A 13 -0.46 -18.78 -21.24
C ILE A 13 -1.62 -18.05 -20.55
N GLU A 14 -2.01 -16.87 -21.03
CA GLU A 14 -3.18 -16.15 -20.52
C GLU A 14 -4.47 -16.97 -20.64
N THR A 15 -4.67 -17.64 -21.77
CA THR A 15 -5.83 -18.53 -21.96
C THR A 15 -5.80 -19.67 -20.95
N ILE A 16 -4.63 -20.27 -20.71
CA ILE A 16 -4.48 -21.35 -19.75
C ILE A 16 -4.83 -20.87 -18.33
N ILE A 17 -4.31 -19.71 -17.92
CA ILE A 17 -4.55 -19.15 -16.57
C ILE A 17 -6.02 -18.72 -16.39
N LYS A 18 -6.63 -18.13 -17.43
CA LYS A 18 -8.02 -17.63 -17.37
C LYS A 18 -9.06 -18.75 -17.40
N GLU A 19 -8.83 -19.75 -18.23
CA GLU A 19 -9.91 -20.64 -18.69
C GLU A 19 -9.70 -22.10 -18.30
N GLU A 20 -8.53 -22.44 -17.77
CA GLU A 20 -8.20 -23.79 -17.30
C GLU A 20 -8.59 -24.88 -18.31
N PRO A 21 -8.14 -24.77 -19.57
CA PRO A 21 -8.53 -25.69 -20.64
C PRO A 21 -7.97 -27.08 -20.38
N GLU A 22 -8.73 -28.12 -20.71
CA GLU A 22 -8.29 -29.51 -20.54
C GLU A 22 -7.41 -29.98 -21.70
N THR A 23 -7.52 -29.32 -22.87
CA THR A 23 -6.85 -29.75 -24.11
C THR A 23 -6.19 -28.63 -24.89
N GLN A 24 -5.16 -28.97 -25.69
CA GLN A 24 -4.57 -28.03 -26.66
C GLN A 24 -5.55 -27.60 -27.76
N ASP A 25 -6.55 -28.42 -28.06
CA ASP A 25 -7.55 -28.11 -29.08
C ASP A 25 -8.48 -26.99 -28.64
N GLU A 26 -8.83 -26.92 -27.35
CA GLU A 26 -9.55 -25.78 -26.76
C GLU A 26 -8.74 -24.48 -26.88
N ILE A 27 -7.46 -24.50 -26.50
CA ILE A 27 -6.55 -23.36 -26.64
C ILE A 27 -6.44 -22.92 -28.11
N ALA A 28 -6.26 -23.89 -29.01
CA ALA A 28 -6.12 -23.65 -30.45
C ALA A 28 -7.37 -23.00 -31.05
N LYS A 29 -8.55 -23.52 -30.70
CA LYS A 29 -9.85 -23.00 -31.14
C LYS A 29 -10.09 -21.58 -30.62
N LYS A 30 -9.76 -21.33 -29.35
CA LYS A 30 -9.89 -20.03 -28.68
C LYS A 30 -9.08 -18.94 -29.38
N LEU A 31 -7.81 -19.24 -29.68
CA LEU A 31 -6.86 -18.29 -30.24
C LEU A 31 -6.86 -18.27 -31.78
N ASN A 32 -7.70 -19.09 -32.41
CA ASN A 32 -7.77 -19.27 -33.86
C ASN A 32 -6.40 -19.61 -34.49
N ILE A 33 -5.68 -20.56 -33.87
CA ILE A 33 -4.38 -21.06 -34.32
C ILE A 33 -4.39 -22.59 -34.42
N SER A 34 -3.42 -23.18 -35.12
CA SER A 34 -3.35 -24.65 -35.21
C SER A 34 -2.90 -25.28 -33.88
N ARG A 35 -3.49 -26.43 -33.53
CA ARG A 35 -3.05 -27.26 -32.39
C ARG A 35 -1.56 -27.58 -32.44
N ARG A 36 -1.03 -27.87 -33.64
CA ARG A 36 0.41 -28.13 -33.84
C ARG A 36 1.27 -26.92 -33.43
N TYR A 37 0.78 -25.71 -33.67
CA TYR A 37 1.48 -24.49 -33.26
C TYR A 37 1.41 -24.28 -31.75
N VAL A 38 0.25 -24.50 -31.12
CA VAL A 38 0.13 -24.51 -29.64
C VAL A 38 1.13 -25.49 -29.01
N ALA A 39 1.15 -26.74 -29.48
CA ALA A 39 2.08 -27.76 -29.00
C ALA A 39 3.54 -27.34 -29.17
N LYS A 40 3.90 -26.74 -30.31
CA LYS A 40 5.26 -26.24 -30.57
C LYS A 40 5.68 -25.15 -29.58
N LEU A 41 4.77 -24.25 -29.22
CA LEU A 41 5.07 -23.13 -28.32
C LEU A 41 5.07 -23.54 -26.86
N LEU A 42 4.19 -24.47 -26.46
CA LEU A 42 4.13 -24.99 -25.09
C LEU A 42 5.24 -26.00 -24.77
N LYS A 43 5.77 -26.71 -25.77
CA LYS A 43 6.75 -27.78 -25.54
C LYS A 43 7.91 -27.37 -24.61
N PRO A 44 8.62 -26.24 -24.80
CA PRO A 44 9.69 -25.83 -23.90
C PRO A 44 9.22 -25.64 -22.44
N LEU A 45 8.04 -25.04 -22.25
CA LEU A 45 7.47 -24.81 -20.93
C LEU A 45 7.02 -26.12 -20.25
N ILE A 46 6.56 -27.11 -21.03
CA ILE A 46 6.20 -28.43 -20.52
C ILE A 46 7.47 -29.21 -20.12
N ASP A 47 8.49 -29.19 -20.97
CA ASP A 47 9.77 -29.87 -20.74
C ASP A 47 10.45 -29.33 -19.45
N GLU A 48 10.34 -28.03 -19.19
CA GLU A 48 10.84 -27.37 -17.98
C GLU A 48 9.89 -27.46 -16.76
N LYS A 49 8.75 -28.15 -16.90
CA LYS A 49 7.71 -28.28 -15.86
C LYS A 49 7.19 -26.92 -15.37
N ILE A 50 7.10 -25.94 -16.26
CA ILE A 50 6.45 -24.63 -16.06
C ILE A 50 4.97 -24.74 -16.39
N VAL A 51 4.61 -25.56 -17.39
CA VAL A 51 3.23 -25.94 -17.68
C VAL A 51 3.08 -27.44 -17.42
N LEU A 52 2.29 -27.80 -16.42
CA LEU A 52 2.00 -29.18 -16.00
C LEU A 52 0.74 -29.69 -16.70
N HIS A 53 0.58 -31.00 -16.87
CA HIS A 53 -0.68 -31.57 -17.35
C HIS A 53 -1.77 -31.49 -16.27
N PRO A 54 -3.03 -31.12 -16.59
CA PRO A 54 -3.61 -30.85 -17.91
C PRO A 54 -3.64 -29.35 -18.27
N TYR A 55 -2.47 -28.70 -18.34
CA TYR A 55 -2.29 -27.24 -18.54
C TYR A 55 -2.54 -26.42 -17.28
N VAL A 56 -1.82 -26.75 -16.20
CA VAL A 56 -1.69 -25.89 -15.01
C VAL A 56 -0.34 -25.16 -15.08
N VAL A 57 -0.34 -23.85 -14.86
CA VAL A 57 0.88 -23.03 -14.92
C VAL A 57 1.50 -22.89 -13.52
N ASP A 58 2.78 -23.22 -13.42
CA ASP A 58 3.62 -22.89 -12.26
C ASP A 58 4.06 -21.41 -12.38
N ILE A 59 3.32 -20.53 -11.70
CA ILE A 59 3.53 -19.07 -11.76
C ILE A 59 4.89 -18.66 -11.20
N GLU A 60 5.43 -19.38 -10.20
CA GLU A 60 6.74 -19.10 -9.60
C GLU A 60 7.90 -19.39 -10.55
N LYS A 61 7.76 -20.42 -11.40
CA LYS A 61 8.75 -20.66 -12.46
C LYS A 61 8.53 -19.73 -13.63
N LEU A 62 7.27 -19.50 -14.02
CA LEU A 62 6.94 -18.63 -15.13
C LEU A 62 7.46 -17.21 -14.88
N SER A 63 7.38 -16.69 -13.65
CA SER A 63 7.82 -15.34 -13.30
C SER A 63 9.32 -15.09 -13.47
N LYS A 64 10.13 -16.15 -13.65
CA LYS A 64 11.56 -16.05 -13.92
C LYS A 64 11.86 -15.87 -15.41
N LEU A 65 10.86 -16.02 -16.27
CA LEU A 65 10.98 -15.86 -17.72
C LEU A 65 10.52 -14.47 -18.15
N GLU A 66 11.16 -13.91 -19.19
CA GLU A 66 10.80 -12.59 -19.74
C GLU A 66 9.34 -12.52 -20.22
N ILE A 67 8.78 -13.66 -20.65
CA ILE A 67 7.40 -13.73 -21.13
C ILE A 67 6.37 -13.36 -20.06
N TYR A 68 6.68 -13.57 -18.78
CA TYR A 68 5.79 -13.23 -17.67
C TYR A 68 5.50 -11.73 -17.58
N ASN A 69 6.47 -10.89 -17.95
CA ASN A 69 6.30 -9.43 -17.96
C ASN A 69 5.30 -8.97 -19.03
N ASN A 70 5.01 -9.81 -20.02
CA ASN A 70 4.08 -9.52 -21.11
C ASN A 70 2.67 -10.06 -20.87
N ILE A 71 2.45 -10.78 -19.76
CA ILE A 71 1.14 -11.30 -19.39
C ILE A 71 0.37 -10.19 -18.68
N GLU A 72 -0.85 -9.91 -19.15
CA GLU A 72 -1.73 -8.97 -18.48
C GLU A 72 -2.25 -9.56 -17.17
N LYS A 73 -1.97 -8.86 -16.06
CA LYS A 73 -2.32 -9.30 -14.71
C LYS A 73 -3.49 -8.44 -14.22
N PRO A 74 -4.57 -9.03 -13.67
CA PRO A 74 -5.73 -8.28 -13.17
C PRO A 74 -5.44 -7.63 -11.80
N ILE A 75 -4.39 -6.82 -11.72
CA ILE A 75 -3.97 -6.10 -10.51
C ILE A 75 -4.69 -4.76 -10.40
N SER A 76 -5.27 -4.23 -11.49
CA SER A 76 -5.95 -2.93 -11.51
C SER A 76 -7.00 -2.80 -10.40
N HIS A 77 -7.82 -3.83 -10.22
CA HIS A 77 -8.84 -3.84 -9.17
C HIS A 77 -8.24 -3.71 -7.76
N ILE A 78 -7.10 -4.35 -7.51
CA ILE A 78 -6.40 -4.24 -6.22
C ILE A 78 -5.81 -2.85 -6.05
N ILE A 79 -5.21 -2.28 -7.09
CA ILE A 79 -4.69 -0.90 -7.04
C ILE A 79 -5.84 0.09 -6.77
N ASP A 80 -7.02 -0.13 -7.35
CA ASP A 80 -8.21 0.69 -7.10
C ASP A 80 -8.69 0.57 -5.65
N LEU A 81 -8.66 -0.64 -5.07
CA LEU A 81 -8.98 -0.84 -3.64
C LEU A 81 -7.96 -0.13 -2.74
N LEU A 82 -6.66 -0.27 -3.01
CA LEU A 82 -5.60 0.42 -2.28
C LEU A 82 -5.74 1.94 -2.40
N ASP A 83 -6.16 2.46 -3.57
CA ASP A 83 -6.43 3.88 -3.77
C ASP A 83 -7.63 4.35 -2.95
N LYS A 84 -8.71 3.56 -2.89
CA LYS A 84 -9.86 3.85 -2.00
C LYS A 84 -9.42 3.92 -0.54
N MET A 85 -8.58 3.00 -0.09
CA MET A 85 -8.01 3.04 1.27
C MET A 85 -7.17 4.30 1.48
N GLY A 86 -6.30 4.65 0.53
CA GLY A 86 -5.48 5.87 0.60
C GLY A 86 -6.31 7.16 0.66
N ASN A 87 -7.38 7.25 -0.14
CA ASN A 87 -8.29 8.39 -0.10
C ASN A 87 -9.03 8.51 1.24
N ASN A 88 -9.42 7.38 1.84
CA ASN A 88 -10.01 7.36 3.18
C ASN A 88 -9.04 7.90 4.24
N VAL A 89 -7.78 7.46 4.22
CA VAL A 89 -6.73 7.96 5.12
C VAL A 89 -6.51 9.46 4.95
N LEU A 90 -6.44 9.97 3.71
CA LEU A 90 -6.26 11.40 3.45
C LEU A 90 -7.44 12.25 3.98
N GLN A 91 -8.66 11.76 3.85
CA GLN A 91 -9.85 12.42 4.40
C GLN A 91 -9.82 12.44 5.93
N ASN A 92 -9.47 11.31 6.56
CA ASN A 92 -9.34 11.23 8.01
C ASN A 92 -8.19 12.09 8.53
N LEU A 93 -7.11 12.23 7.76
CA LEU A 93 -5.98 13.10 8.09
C LEU A 93 -6.42 14.57 8.17
N ASP A 94 -7.19 15.04 7.19
CA ASP A 94 -7.73 16.40 7.18
C ASP A 94 -8.68 16.65 8.36
N LYS A 95 -9.54 15.66 8.66
CA LYS A 95 -10.46 15.74 9.81
C LYS A 95 -9.72 15.74 11.14
N VAL A 96 -8.73 14.88 11.32
CA VAL A 96 -8.02 14.78 12.61
C VAL A 96 -7.18 16.02 12.85
N HIS A 97 -6.60 16.59 11.79
CA HIS A 97 -5.89 17.88 11.87
C HIS A 97 -6.83 18.99 12.37
N ASN A 98 -8.05 19.07 11.84
CA ASN A 98 -9.06 20.01 12.32
C ASN A 98 -9.48 19.72 13.77
N ALA A 99 -9.76 18.46 14.10
CA ALA A 99 -10.19 18.04 15.43
C ALA A 99 -9.14 18.37 16.51
N VAL A 100 -7.87 18.12 16.24
CA VAL A 100 -6.74 18.42 17.12
C VAL A 100 -6.62 19.93 17.40
N LYS A 101 -6.86 20.78 16.40
CA LYS A 101 -6.76 22.24 16.57
C LYS A 101 -7.97 22.85 17.29
N THR A 102 -9.15 22.34 17.01
CA THR A 102 -10.42 22.95 17.44
C THR A 102 -11.01 22.28 18.68
N GLY A 103 -10.52 21.08 19.05
CA GLY A 103 -11.15 20.24 20.05
C GLY A 103 -12.49 19.66 19.57
N ASN A 104 -12.73 19.57 18.27
CA ASN A 104 -13.99 19.05 17.71
C ASN A 104 -14.10 17.54 17.92
N THR A 105 -14.83 17.15 18.97
CA THR A 105 -15.03 15.74 19.34
C THR A 105 -15.96 14.99 18.39
N GLU A 106 -16.81 15.68 17.62
CA GLU A 106 -17.67 15.02 16.62
C GLU A 106 -16.88 14.56 15.40
N ASP A 107 -15.94 15.38 14.92
CA ASP A 107 -14.97 14.97 13.89
C ASP A 107 -14.13 13.78 14.38
N ALA A 108 -13.67 13.83 15.64
CA ALA A 108 -12.90 12.76 16.26
C ALA A 108 -13.67 11.43 16.31
N LYS A 109 -14.93 11.43 16.77
CA LYS A 109 -15.80 10.23 16.76
C LYS A 109 -16.04 9.70 15.35
N SER A 110 -16.20 10.59 14.37
CA SER A 110 -16.35 10.17 12.97
C SER A 110 -15.12 9.43 12.46
N ILE A 111 -13.91 9.84 12.84
CA ILE A 111 -12.66 9.16 12.40
C ILE A 111 -12.60 7.75 12.97
N ILE A 112 -12.87 7.59 14.27
CA ILE A 112 -12.89 6.28 14.95
C ILE A 112 -13.90 5.33 14.29
N PHE A 113 -15.06 5.84 13.88
CA PHE A 113 -16.03 5.02 13.14
C PHE A 113 -15.55 4.65 11.72
N GLN A 114 -14.85 5.56 11.04
CA GLN A 114 -14.33 5.32 9.69
C GLN A 114 -13.17 4.31 9.68
N ASP A 115 -12.46 4.14 10.79
CA ASP A 115 -11.41 3.14 10.96
C ASP A 115 -11.90 1.72 10.63
N TYR A 116 -13.11 1.37 11.10
CA TYR A 116 -13.76 0.10 10.76
C TYR A 116 -13.99 -0.09 9.25
N THR A 117 -14.22 1.00 8.51
CA THR A 117 -14.33 0.94 7.04
C THR A 117 -12.98 0.63 6.41
N LEU A 118 -11.89 1.16 6.98
CA LEU A 118 -10.55 0.91 6.49
C LEU A 118 -10.11 -0.54 6.73
N ASN A 119 -10.37 -1.11 7.91
CA ASN A 119 -10.05 -2.53 8.15
C ASN A 119 -10.84 -3.46 7.20
N LYS A 120 -12.11 -3.12 6.88
CA LYS A 120 -12.90 -3.87 5.90
C LYS A 120 -12.30 -3.83 4.49
N LEU A 121 -11.83 -2.67 4.07
CA LEU A 121 -11.17 -2.53 2.77
C LEU A 121 -9.86 -3.33 2.73
N GLU A 122 -9.11 -3.37 3.83
CA GLU A 122 -7.91 -4.22 3.95
C GLU A 122 -8.28 -5.71 3.83
N GLU A 123 -9.34 -6.15 4.50
CA GLU A 123 -9.85 -7.51 4.40
C GLU A 123 -10.28 -7.85 2.96
N GLU A 124 -10.99 -6.95 2.29
CA GLU A 124 -11.40 -7.08 0.89
C GLU A 124 -10.19 -7.23 -0.05
N VAL A 125 -9.13 -6.42 0.14
CA VAL A 125 -7.86 -6.57 -0.59
C VAL A 125 -7.27 -7.96 -0.35
N ASN A 126 -7.20 -8.42 0.89
CA ASN A 126 -6.62 -9.71 1.24
C ASN A 126 -7.44 -10.90 0.69
N ILE A 127 -8.77 -10.80 0.62
CA ILE A 127 -9.64 -11.80 0.00
C ILE A 127 -9.42 -11.81 -1.53
N THR A 128 -9.40 -10.64 -2.16
CA THR A 128 -9.19 -10.48 -3.61
C THR A 128 -7.83 -11.06 -4.05
N LEU A 129 -6.78 -10.80 -3.25
CA LEU A 129 -5.45 -11.36 -3.46
C LEU A 129 -5.45 -12.90 -3.44
N LYS A 130 -6.30 -13.52 -2.61
CA LYS A 130 -6.44 -14.97 -2.51
C LYS A 130 -7.32 -15.57 -3.61
N MET A 131 -8.39 -14.90 -4.01
CA MET A 131 -9.37 -15.45 -4.95
C MET A 131 -8.97 -15.30 -6.42
N ASP A 132 -8.53 -14.11 -6.83
CA ASP A 132 -8.39 -13.78 -8.26
C ASP A 132 -6.93 -13.81 -8.75
N ASN A 133 -5.99 -13.46 -7.87
CA ASN A 133 -4.61 -13.16 -8.27
C ASN A 133 -3.57 -14.26 -7.97
N LEU A 134 -3.88 -15.29 -7.17
CA LEU A 134 -3.02 -16.48 -7.06
C LEU A 134 -2.71 -17.10 -8.43
N LYS A 135 -3.61 -16.92 -9.40
CA LYS A 135 -3.45 -17.45 -10.76
C LYS A 135 -2.42 -16.68 -11.60
N TYR A 136 -2.13 -15.41 -11.28
CA TYR A 136 -1.29 -14.54 -12.11
C TYR A 136 -0.05 -14.01 -11.39
N LEU A 137 -0.08 -13.95 -10.06
CA LEU A 137 0.96 -13.33 -9.25
C LEU A 137 1.74 -14.38 -8.46
N PRO A 138 3.08 -14.33 -8.48
CA PRO A 138 3.91 -15.03 -7.52
C PRO A 138 3.53 -14.66 -6.10
N SER A 139 3.73 -15.61 -5.19
CA SER A 139 3.44 -15.47 -3.76
C SER A 139 4.11 -14.24 -3.16
N LYS A 140 5.33 -13.91 -3.62
CA LYS A 140 6.06 -12.70 -3.19
C LYS A 140 5.29 -11.42 -3.56
N GLN A 141 4.79 -11.29 -4.79
CA GLN A 141 4.06 -10.10 -5.23
C GLN A 141 2.74 -9.94 -4.48
N THR A 142 2.03 -11.04 -4.26
CA THR A 142 0.80 -11.07 -3.44
C THR A 142 1.09 -10.63 -2.00
N ALA A 143 2.19 -11.10 -1.41
CA ALA A 143 2.60 -10.70 -0.07
C ALA A 143 2.95 -9.20 0.03
N LEU A 144 3.60 -8.63 -1.00
CA LEU A 144 3.91 -7.19 -1.04
C LEU A 144 2.63 -6.33 -1.11
N LEU A 145 1.65 -6.72 -1.92
CA LEU A 145 0.36 -6.01 -1.99
C LEU A 145 -0.41 -6.07 -0.66
N SER A 146 -0.47 -7.25 -0.03
CA SER A 146 -1.06 -7.40 1.30
C SER A 146 -0.33 -6.56 2.35
N LYS A 147 1.00 -6.49 2.27
CA LYS A 147 1.83 -5.66 3.14
C LYS A 147 1.57 -4.16 2.94
N ILE A 148 1.34 -3.71 1.71
CA ILE A 148 0.95 -2.33 1.43
C ILE A 148 -0.40 -2.01 2.09
N ALA A 149 -1.42 -2.86 1.88
CA ALA A 149 -2.74 -2.69 2.48
C ALA A 149 -2.67 -2.56 4.01
N SER A 150 -1.94 -3.46 4.67
CA SER A 150 -1.75 -3.45 6.12
C SER A 150 -1.00 -2.21 6.64
N ASN A 151 -0.10 -1.61 5.85
CA ASN A 151 0.53 -0.37 6.28
C ASN A 151 -0.37 0.85 6.06
N ILE A 152 -1.25 0.84 5.04
CA ILE A 152 -2.26 1.89 4.83
C ILE A 152 -3.30 1.86 5.96
N GLU A 153 -3.76 0.67 6.34
CA GLU A 153 -4.68 0.49 7.46
C GLU A 153 -4.11 1.03 8.77
N ARG A 154 -2.88 0.66 9.11
CA ARG A 154 -2.17 1.22 10.28
C ARG A 154 -2.02 2.74 10.27
N CYS A 155 -1.92 3.36 9.10
CA CYS A 155 -1.95 4.82 9.02
C CYS A 155 -3.30 5.34 9.54
N GLY A 156 -4.41 4.70 9.16
CA GLY A 156 -5.74 5.00 9.71
C GLY A 156 -5.84 4.78 11.21
N ASP A 157 -5.34 3.65 11.73
CA ASP A 157 -5.31 3.37 13.17
C ASP A 157 -4.64 4.51 13.96
N TYR A 158 -3.50 5.02 13.47
CA TYR A 158 -2.82 6.14 14.13
C TYR A 158 -3.64 7.42 14.11
N LEU A 159 -4.44 7.67 13.06
CA LEU A 159 -5.37 8.80 13.05
C LEU A 159 -6.53 8.58 14.05
N SER A 160 -6.99 7.33 14.19
CA SER A 160 -8.00 6.92 15.18
C SER A 160 -7.49 7.16 16.61
N ASN A 161 -6.25 6.72 16.93
CA ASN A 161 -5.63 6.98 18.23
C ASN A 161 -5.52 8.48 18.52
N ILE A 162 -5.11 9.29 17.54
CA ILE A 162 -5.04 10.75 17.72
C ILE A 162 -6.43 11.33 17.98
N ALA A 163 -7.46 10.83 17.30
CA ALA A 163 -8.85 11.21 17.56
C ALA A 163 -9.30 10.82 18.97
N GLU A 164 -8.90 9.65 19.48
CA GLU A 164 -9.13 9.25 20.87
C GLU A 164 -8.47 10.21 21.87
N GLU A 165 -7.25 10.67 21.60
CA GLU A 165 -6.59 11.68 22.44
C GLU A 165 -7.38 13.01 22.47
N VAL A 166 -7.94 13.43 21.32
CA VAL A 166 -8.82 14.62 21.25
C VAL A 166 -10.06 14.43 22.12
N ILE A 167 -10.72 13.26 22.05
CA ILE A 167 -11.86 12.94 22.92
C ILE A 167 -11.44 12.91 24.40
N GLY A 168 -10.23 12.41 24.68
CA GLY A 168 -9.59 12.41 25.99
C GLY A 168 -9.22 13.79 26.53
N GLY A 169 -9.49 14.86 25.78
CA GLY A 169 -9.25 16.24 26.20
C GLY A 169 -7.90 16.82 25.78
N LEU A 170 -7.22 16.22 24.79
CA LEU A 170 -6.05 16.83 24.17
C LEU A 170 -6.40 18.21 23.59
N HIS A 171 -5.70 19.24 24.05
CA HIS A 171 -5.79 20.58 23.50
C HIS A 171 -4.42 21.08 23.04
N ILE A 172 -4.31 21.63 21.85
CA ILE A 172 -3.05 22.20 21.37
C ILE A 172 -2.93 23.66 21.83
N LYS A 173 -1.81 23.98 22.47
CA LYS A 173 -1.46 25.36 22.85
C LYS A 173 -1.28 26.23 21.60
N GLU A 174 -1.78 27.46 21.64
CA GLU A 174 -1.76 28.41 20.50
C GLU A 174 -0.36 28.60 19.90
N TYR A 175 0.68 28.69 20.73
CA TYR A 175 2.05 28.86 20.25
C TYR A 175 2.62 27.63 19.51
N LEU A 176 1.95 26.47 19.57
CA LEU A 176 2.31 25.26 18.82
C LEU A 176 1.48 25.07 17.54
N HIS A 177 0.41 25.86 17.32
CA HIS A 177 -0.50 25.64 16.19
C HIS A 177 0.23 25.60 14.84
N LYS A 178 1.20 26.51 14.63
CA LYS A 178 2.02 26.52 13.43
C LYS A 178 2.88 25.27 13.28
N ASP A 179 3.54 24.83 14.35
CA ASP A 179 4.36 23.62 14.30
C ASP A 179 3.49 22.36 14.05
N ILE A 180 2.27 22.33 14.60
CA ILE A 180 1.29 21.26 14.34
C ILE A 180 0.85 21.27 12.86
N ASP A 181 0.54 22.44 12.29
CA ASP A 181 0.21 22.56 10.86
C ASP A 181 1.34 22.04 9.97
N GLU A 182 2.59 22.33 10.34
CA GLU A 182 3.77 21.88 9.60
C GLU A 182 3.95 20.36 9.64
N ILE A 183 3.80 19.69 10.81
CA ILE A 183 3.93 18.22 10.87
C ILE A 183 2.81 17.51 10.11
N PHE A 184 1.57 18.02 10.16
CA PHE A 184 0.45 17.47 9.38
C PHE A 184 0.68 17.62 7.87
N SER A 185 1.18 18.77 7.43
CA SER A 185 1.56 18.99 6.04
C SER A 185 2.65 18.00 5.57
N ILE A 186 3.62 17.70 6.43
CA ILE A 186 4.70 16.74 6.12
C ILE A 186 4.13 15.34 5.95
N ILE A 187 3.40 14.82 6.94
CA ILE A 187 2.88 13.43 6.85
C ILE A 187 1.87 13.27 5.71
N ARG A 188 1.08 14.32 5.39
CA ARG A 188 0.22 14.34 4.20
C ARG A 188 1.04 14.17 2.93
N ARG A 189 2.12 14.94 2.78
CA ARG A 189 3.01 14.89 1.62
C ARG A 189 3.70 13.53 1.51
N MET A 190 4.21 12.99 2.62
CA MET A 190 4.82 11.66 2.67
C MET A 190 3.84 10.58 2.22
N PHE A 191 2.60 10.63 2.69
CA PHE A 191 1.57 9.65 2.33
C PHE A 191 1.18 9.73 0.85
N ILE A 192 1.04 10.93 0.29
CA ILE A 192 0.77 11.13 -1.15
C ILE A 192 1.92 10.54 -1.99
N ILE A 193 3.18 10.80 -1.64
CA ILE A 193 4.34 10.24 -2.35
C ILE A 193 4.32 8.70 -2.28
N ALA A 194 4.00 8.14 -1.11
CA ALA A 194 3.91 6.70 -0.94
C ALA A 194 2.80 6.07 -1.81
N MET A 195 1.63 6.69 -1.87
CA MET A 195 0.52 6.23 -2.72
C MET A 195 0.79 6.42 -4.22
N ASP A 196 1.44 7.52 -4.62
CA ASP A 196 1.86 7.76 -6.00
C ASP A 196 2.86 6.70 -6.49
N MET A 197 3.76 6.22 -5.62
CA MET A 197 4.62 5.08 -5.92
C MET A 197 3.80 3.81 -6.15
N VAL A 198 2.86 3.49 -5.26
CA VAL A 198 2.01 2.28 -5.36
C VAL A 198 1.19 2.28 -6.64
N LYS A 199 0.56 3.40 -6.99
CA LYS A 199 -0.37 3.50 -8.13
C LYS A 199 0.33 3.75 -9.46
N ASP A 200 1.18 4.77 -9.49
CA ASP A 200 1.69 5.36 -10.73
C ASP A 200 3.17 5.05 -10.96
N LYS A 201 3.82 4.29 -10.05
CA LYS A 201 5.26 3.97 -10.08
C LYS A 201 6.15 5.21 -9.96
N LYS A 202 5.61 6.34 -9.49
CA LYS A 202 6.33 7.61 -9.35
C LYS A 202 7.27 7.56 -8.15
N SER A 203 8.57 7.49 -8.43
CA SER A 203 9.61 7.53 -7.39
C SER A 203 9.96 8.97 -7.04
N SER A 204 9.56 9.44 -5.85
CA SER A 204 10.09 10.68 -5.27
C SER A 204 10.88 10.35 -4.00
N TYR A 205 12.20 10.55 -4.06
CA TYR A 205 13.09 10.34 -2.92
C TYR A 205 13.02 11.47 -1.87
N GLU A 206 12.27 12.54 -2.16
CA GLU A 206 11.91 13.62 -1.23
C GLU A 206 11.32 13.07 0.09
N ILE A 207 10.66 11.91 0.04
CA ILE A 207 10.05 11.28 1.22
C ILE A 207 11.05 11.02 2.36
N TYR A 208 12.31 10.72 2.06
CA TYR A 208 13.35 10.50 3.08
C TYR A 208 13.84 11.79 3.72
N ASP A 209 13.80 12.92 3.00
CA ASP A 209 14.12 14.22 3.57
C ASP A 209 12.96 14.74 4.42
N LEU A 210 11.72 14.47 3.99
CA LEU A 210 10.50 14.74 4.77
C LEU A 210 10.48 13.95 6.09
N GLU A 211 10.90 12.68 6.10
CA GLU A 211 11.02 11.87 7.32
C GLU A 211 12.00 12.51 8.32
N LYS A 212 13.19 12.91 7.86
CA LYS A 212 14.18 13.61 8.71
C LYS A 212 13.62 14.94 9.22
N GLU A 213 12.92 15.68 8.36
CA GLU A 213 12.28 16.93 8.76
C GLU A 213 11.20 16.71 9.82
N LEU A 214 10.37 15.66 9.66
CA LEU A 214 9.35 15.27 10.63
C LEU A 214 9.98 15.02 12.00
N HIS A 215 10.99 14.14 12.09
CA HIS A 215 11.68 13.83 13.34
C HIS A 215 12.22 15.09 14.02
N ARG A 216 12.90 15.96 13.26
CA ARG A 216 13.42 17.23 13.80
C ARG A 216 12.32 18.14 14.34
N LYS A 217 11.17 18.23 13.66
CA LYS A 217 10.04 19.04 14.13
C LYS A 217 9.39 18.46 15.38
N LEU A 218 9.19 17.14 15.44
CA LEU A 218 8.63 16.48 16.62
C LEU A 218 9.50 16.71 17.86
N GLU A 219 10.82 16.56 17.74
CA GLU A 219 11.78 16.86 18.81
C GLU A 219 11.71 18.33 19.25
N LYS A 220 11.65 19.26 18.29
CA LYS A 220 11.52 20.69 18.57
C LYS A 220 10.23 21.01 19.32
N ILE A 221 9.10 20.46 18.89
CA ILE A 221 7.79 20.66 19.55
C ILE A 221 7.87 20.19 21.01
N MET A 222 8.43 18.99 21.22
CA MET A 222 8.55 18.41 22.56
C MET A 222 9.45 19.27 23.47
N LYS A 223 10.58 19.74 22.95
CA LYS A 223 11.49 20.64 23.67
C LYS A 223 10.82 21.96 24.06
N VAL A 224 10.14 22.61 23.11
CA VAL A 224 9.42 23.89 23.37
C VAL A 224 8.34 23.70 24.43
N LEU A 225 7.62 22.57 24.38
CA LEU A 225 6.59 22.26 25.36
C LEU A 225 7.19 22.06 26.76
N SER A 226 8.29 21.32 26.89
CA SER A 226 8.98 21.10 28.17
C SER A 226 9.57 22.38 28.78
N GLU A 227 10.16 23.25 27.96
CA GLU A 227 10.79 24.49 28.43
C GLU A 227 9.77 25.53 28.93
N ARG A 228 8.62 25.66 28.25
CA ARG A 228 7.63 26.69 28.56
C ARG A 228 6.74 26.34 29.75
N GLU A 229 6.43 25.07 29.96
CA GLU A 229 5.38 24.67 30.90
C GLU A 229 5.94 24.15 32.25
N LYS A 230 7.27 24.15 32.47
CA LYS A 230 7.96 23.69 33.69
C LYS A 230 7.26 22.46 34.31
N CYS A 231 7.26 21.31 33.63
CA CYS A 231 6.58 20.05 34.01
C CYS A 231 6.18 19.95 35.50
N LYS A 232 4.99 20.45 35.84
CA LYS A 232 4.42 20.33 37.20
C LYS A 232 3.60 19.04 37.28
N THR A 233 3.66 18.37 38.42
CA THR A 233 2.94 17.10 38.70
C THR A 233 1.44 17.16 38.44
N LYS A 234 0.82 18.35 38.51
CA LYS A 234 -0.62 18.55 38.21
C LYS A 234 -1.02 18.39 36.74
N ASN A 235 -0.07 18.42 35.79
CA ASN A 235 -0.35 18.34 34.34
C ASN A 235 0.21 17.08 33.67
N ILE A 236 0.61 16.05 34.43
CA ILE A 236 1.27 14.85 33.90
C ILE A 236 0.43 14.18 32.79
N ASN A 237 -0.89 14.04 32.99
CA ASN A 237 -1.76 13.41 32.00
C ASN A 237 -1.72 14.12 30.64
N TYR A 238 -1.74 15.45 30.63
CA TYR A 238 -1.65 16.23 29.40
C TYR A 238 -0.34 15.96 28.64
N TYR A 239 0.81 15.89 29.33
CA TYR A 239 2.09 15.59 28.66
C TYR A 239 2.14 14.16 28.11
N ILE A 240 1.51 13.21 28.79
CA ILE A 240 1.42 11.82 28.31
C ILE A 240 0.59 11.79 27.02
N GLN A 241 -0.62 12.35 27.04
CA GLN A 241 -1.52 12.42 25.87
C GLN A 241 -0.86 13.13 24.70
N PHE A 242 -0.23 14.29 24.96
CA PHE A 242 0.49 15.04 23.93
C PHE A 242 1.68 14.25 23.35
N GLY A 243 2.42 13.53 24.20
CA GLY A 243 3.51 12.65 23.77
C GLY A 243 3.02 11.47 22.92
N MET A 244 1.88 10.87 23.29
CA MET A 244 1.23 9.80 22.52
C MET A 244 0.79 10.31 21.14
N PHE A 245 0.17 11.48 21.08
CA PHE A 245 -0.15 12.17 19.83
C PHE A 245 1.07 12.34 18.92
N LEU A 246 2.18 12.91 19.43
CA LEU A 246 3.40 13.07 18.62
C LEU A 246 3.98 11.71 18.18
N LYS A 247 3.89 10.68 19.02
CA LYS A 247 4.38 9.34 18.70
C LYS A 247 3.57 8.69 17.58
N ASP A 248 2.26 8.89 17.55
CA ASP A 248 1.42 8.37 16.47
C ASP A 248 1.63 9.13 15.14
N ILE A 249 1.95 10.43 15.18
CA ILE A 249 2.42 11.17 14.00
C ILE A 249 3.75 10.61 13.46
N GLU A 250 4.73 10.32 14.33
CA GLU A 250 6.00 9.68 13.95
C GLU A 250 5.74 8.33 13.28
N ARG A 251 4.94 7.47 13.92
CA ARG A 251 4.60 6.13 13.42
C ARG A 251 3.87 6.20 12.08
N PHE A 252 3.02 7.20 11.86
CA PHE A 252 2.40 7.44 10.55
C PHE A 252 3.44 7.74 9.49
N GLY A 253 4.42 8.61 9.79
CA GLY A 253 5.56 8.89 8.92
C GLY A 253 6.36 7.64 8.55
N ASP A 254 6.70 6.80 9.54
CA ASP A 254 7.40 5.53 9.33
C ASP A 254 6.62 4.57 8.42
N ARG A 255 5.28 4.55 8.53
CA ARG A 255 4.44 3.73 7.65
C ARG A 255 4.45 4.25 6.22
N CYS A 256 4.49 5.56 6.00
CA CYS A 256 4.64 6.12 4.66
C CYS A 256 5.92 5.61 3.98
N ILE A 257 7.04 5.56 4.70
CA ILE A 257 8.30 4.98 4.19
C ILE A 257 8.13 3.50 3.85
N LYS A 258 7.49 2.71 4.72
CA LYS A 258 7.24 1.29 4.46
C LYS A 258 6.34 1.06 3.25
N ILE A 259 5.29 1.86 3.07
CA ILE A 259 4.41 1.81 1.90
C ILE A 259 5.21 2.12 0.63
N PHE A 260 6.00 3.20 0.65
CA PHE A 260 6.83 3.60 -0.48
C PHE A 260 7.85 2.51 -0.87
N GLU A 261 8.58 1.96 0.10
CA GLU A 261 9.58 0.92 -0.13
C GLU A 261 8.97 -0.39 -0.62
N THR A 262 7.86 -0.82 -0.01
CA THR A 262 7.12 -2.02 -0.45
C THR A 262 6.55 -1.82 -1.87
N GLY A 263 6.05 -0.62 -2.18
CA GLY A 263 5.59 -0.27 -3.52
C GLY A 263 6.72 -0.28 -4.56
N ARG A 264 7.91 0.20 -4.19
CA ARG A 264 9.12 0.10 -5.03
C ARG A 264 9.51 -1.35 -5.29
N GLU A 265 9.56 -2.17 -4.25
CA GLU A 265 9.88 -3.60 -4.36
C GLU A 265 8.86 -4.32 -5.24
N PHE A 266 7.58 -3.98 -5.11
CA PHE A 266 6.52 -4.52 -5.93
C PHE A 266 6.69 -4.20 -7.43
N HIS A 267 7.05 -2.96 -7.76
CA HIS A 267 7.17 -2.52 -9.16
C HIS A 267 8.50 -2.82 -9.82
N TYR A 268 9.60 -2.78 -9.06
CA TYR A 268 10.97 -2.84 -9.57
C TYR A 268 11.75 -4.07 -9.09
N GLY A 269 11.20 -4.87 -8.16
CA GLY A 269 11.90 -5.98 -7.51
C GLY A 269 12.88 -5.52 -6.43
N ASP A 270 13.70 -6.47 -5.94
CA ASP A 270 14.79 -6.19 -5.00
C ASP A 270 15.94 -5.48 -5.74
N VAL A 271 15.76 -4.20 -6.06
CA VAL A 271 16.88 -3.39 -6.53
C VAL A 271 17.66 -2.97 -5.29
N GLU A 272 18.80 -3.64 -5.05
CA GLU A 272 19.79 -3.18 -4.07
C GLU A 272 20.02 -1.68 -4.28
N ARG A 273 19.90 -0.91 -3.19
CA ARG A 273 20.23 0.53 -3.19
C ARG A 273 21.69 0.68 -3.63
N SER A 274 21.89 1.09 -4.88
CA SER A 274 23.17 1.60 -5.37
C SER A 274 23.21 3.11 -5.21
#